data_AF-A0A508T8G8-F1
#
_entry.id   AF-A0A508T8G8-F1
#
_cell.length_a   1.000
_cell.length_b   1.000
_cell.length_c   1.000
_cell.angle_alpha   90.00
_cell.angle_beta   90.00
_cell.angle_gamma   90.00
#
_symmetry.space_group_name_H-M   'P 1'
#
loop_
_entity.id
_entity.type
_entity.pdbx_description
1 polymer ?
#
loop_
_entity_poly.entity_id
_entity_poly.type
_entity_poly.pdbx_seq_one_letter_code
_entity_poly.pdbx_strand_id
1 'polypeptide(L)' 'MEMIVERVVRTYGMMVTLSPQEEDLVRQRVLKFVEGKTGDENTIAVEAIKFLRGPKPSRTRRPKV' A
#
# COMPACT_ATOMS: atom_id res chain seq x y z
N MET A 1 1.28 -6.36 -14.15
CA MET A 1 0.66 -5.25 -13.40
C MET A 1 -0.53 -5.67 -12.55
N GLU A 2 -1.53 -6.35 -13.09
CA GLU A 2 -2.69 -6.82 -12.29
C GLU A 2 -2.30 -7.70 -11.09
N MET A 3 -1.34 -8.62 -11.27
CA MET A 3 -0.80 -9.43 -10.17
C MET A 3 -0.19 -8.59 -9.03
N ILE A 4 0.43 -7.45 -9.35
CA ILE A 4 1.00 -6.53 -8.35
C ILE A 4 -0.13 -5.88 -7.56
N VAL A 5 -1.18 -5.41 -8.26
CA VAL A 5 -2.34 -4.77 -7.64
C VAL A 5 -3.02 -5.74 -6.69
N GLU A 6 -3.30 -6.97 -7.14
CA GLU A 6 -3.96 -7.99 -6.33
C GLU A 6 -3.13 -8.33 -5.08
N ARG A 7 -1.82 -8.52 -5.24
CA ARG A 7 -0.90 -8.77 -4.13
C ARG A 7 -0.89 -7.63 -3.11
N VAL A 8 -0.88 -6.38 -3.57
CA VAL A 8 -0.90 -5.20 -2.70
C VAL A 8 -2.23 -5.07 -1.96
N VAL A 9 -3.35 -5.22 -2.66
CA VAL A 9 -4.71 -5.15 -2.05
C VAL A 9 -4.86 -6.24 -0.99
N ARG A 10 -4.50 -7.49 -1.30
CA ARG A 10 -4.55 -8.61 -0.34
C ARG A 10 -3.65 -8.36 0.86
N THR A 11 -2.41 -7.91 0.63
CA THR A 11 -1.45 -7.63 1.71
C THR A 11 -1.92 -6.50 2.61
N TYR A 12 -2.45 -5.43 2.01
CA TYR A 12 -2.94 -4.28 2.75
C TYR A 12 -4.26 -4.58 3.49
N GLY A 13 -5.16 -5.35 2.88
CA GLY A 13 -6.38 -5.84 3.52
C GLY A 13 -6.11 -6.66 4.78
N MET A 14 -5.07 -7.51 4.76
CA MET A 14 -4.60 -8.23 5.95
C MET A 14 -4.05 -7.31 7.06
N MET A 15 -3.58 -6.10 6.72
CA MET A 15 -3.03 -5.15 7.70
C MET A 15 -4.08 -4.24 8.33
N VAL A 16 -5.10 -3.83 7.56
CA VAL A 16 -6.02 -2.75 7.94
C VAL A 16 -7.47 -3.23 8.12
N THR A 17 -7.79 -4.48 7.77
CA THR A 17 -9.16 -5.04 7.81
C THR A 17 -10.14 -4.18 7.00
N LEU A 18 -10.12 -4.35 5.68
CA LEU A 18 -10.97 -3.59 4.77
C LEU A 18 -12.33 -4.26 4.60
N SER A 19 -13.38 -3.46 4.48
CA SER A 19 -14.65 -3.90 3.91
C SER A 19 -14.53 -4.11 2.39
N PRO A 20 -15.42 -4.92 1.75
CA PRO A 20 -15.37 -5.14 0.31
C PRO A 20 -15.41 -3.85 -0.51
N GLN A 21 -16.16 -2.84 -0.06
CA GLN A 21 -16.24 -1.54 -0.73
C GLN A 21 -14.91 -0.77 -0.64
N GLU A 22 -14.21 -0.87 0.49
CA GLU A 22 -12.90 -0.26 0.67
C GLU A 22 -11.82 -0.98 -0.13
N GLU A 23 -11.91 -2.31 -0.31
CA GLU A 23 -11.00 -3.05 -1.18
C GLU A 23 -11.04 -2.55 -2.62
N ASP A 24 -12.22 -2.28 -3.17
CA ASP A 24 -12.37 -1.73 -4.53
C ASP A 24 -11.78 -0.32 -4.64
N LEU A 25 -11.99 0.53 -3.64
CA LEU A 25 -11.37 1.85 -3.59
C LEU A 25 -9.85 1.76 -3.51
N VAL A 26 -9.32 0.86 -2.67
CA VAL A 26 -7.88 0.62 -2.56
C VAL A 26 -7.32 0.07 -3.87
N ARG A 27 -8.01 -0.86 -4.52
CA ARG A 27 -7.63 -1.42 -5.83
C ARG A 27 -7.50 -0.32 -6.87
N GLN A 28 -8.47 0.57 -6.98
CA GLN A 28 -8.40 1.71 -7.92
C GLN A 28 -7.24 2.66 -7.60
N ARG A 29 -6.99 2.96 -6.32
CA ARG A 29 -5.86 3.80 -5.90
C ARG A 29 -4.51 3.17 -6.25
N VAL A 30 -4.37 1.85 -6.06
CA VAL A 30 -3.15 1.13 -6.40
C VAL A 30 -2.96 1.07 -7.91
N LEU A 31 -4.01 0.76 -8.68
CA LEU A 31 -3.97 0.76 -10.16
C LEU A 31 -3.42 2.09 -10.69
N LYS A 32 -3.98 3.20 -10.23
CA LYS A 32 -3.53 4.54 -10.62
C LYS A 32 -2.08 4.85 -10.18
N PHE A 33 -1.64 4.32 -9.05
CA PHE A 33 -0.28 4.52 -8.54
C PHE A 33 0.77 3.73 -9.32
N VAL A 34 0.41 2.52 -9.77
CA VAL A 34 1.32 1.65 -10.50
C VAL A 34 1.31 1.95 -12.01
N GLU A 35 0.25 2.58 -12.53
CA GLU A 35 0.19 3.05 -13.91
C GLU A 35 1.40 3.95 -14.25
N GLY A 36 2.13 3.59 -15.31
CA GLY A 36 3.34 4.31 -15.73
C GLY A 36 4.61 3.97 -14.94
N LYS A 37 4.55 3.10 -13.93
CA LYS A 37 5.76 2.59 -13.27
C LYS A 37 6.38 1.44 -14.04
N THR A 38 7.69 1.53 -14.26
CA THR A 38 8.51 0.49 -14.87
C THR A 38 9.61 0.08 -13.91
N GLY A 39 9.86 -1.23 -13.79
CA GLY A 39 10.88 -1.76 -12.88
C GLY A 39 10.47 -3.08 -12.23
N ASP A 40 11.19 -3.42 -11.15
CA ASP A 40 10.97 -4.64 -10.39
C ASP A 40 9.59 -4.66 -9.71
N GLU A 41 8.84 -5.73 -9.93
CA GLU A 41 7.47 -5.88 -9.45
C GLU A 41 7.39 -5.81 -7.91
N ASN A 42 8.39 -6.38 -7.23
CA ASN A 42 8.43 -6.41 -5.77
C ASN A 42 8.68 -5.00 -5.20
N THR A 43 9.56 -4.23 -5.83
CA THR A 43 9.82 -2.83 -5.49
C THR A 43 8.56 -1.99 -5.65
N ILE A 44 7.86 -2.12 -6.78
CA ILE A 44 6.59 -1.43 -7.04
C ILE A 44 5.54 -1.80 -5.99
N ALA A 45 5.42 -3.08 -5.63
CA ALA A 45 4.49 -3.54 -4.61
C ALA A 45 4.78 -2.92 -3.23
N VAL A 46 6.06 -2.89 -2.82
CA VAL A 46 6.47 -2.28 -1.55
C VAL A 46 6.16 -0.78 -1.52
N GLU A 47 6.41 -0.08 -2.62
CA GLU A 47 6.09 1.34 -2.74
C GLU A 47 4.58 1.59 -2.68
N ALA A 48 3.77 0.76 -3.34
CA ALA A 48 2.31 0.88 -3.29
C ALA A 48 1.77 0.67 -1.87
N ILE A 49 2.30 -0.31 -1.11
CA ILE A 49 1.93 -0.50 0.31
C ILE A 49 2.32 0.72 1.15
N LYS A 50 3.52 1.29 0.93
CA LYS A 50 3.94 2.53 1.62
C LYS A 50 3.01 3.69 1.29
N PHE A 51 2.62 3.84 0.03
CA PHE A 51 1.68 4.86 -0.42
C PHE A 51 0.33 4.72 0.28
N LEU A 52 -0.21 3.51 0.39
CA LEU A 52 -1.48 3.25 1.07
C LEU A 52 -1.44 3.56 2.58
N ARG A 53 -0.33 3.24 3.25
CA ARG A 53 -0.17 3.49 4.69
C ARG A 53 0.01 4.97 5.03
N GLY A 54 0.30 5.81 4.05
CA GLY A 54 0.59 7.23 4.27
C GLY A 54 1.91 7.47 5.01
N PRO A 55 2.23 8.73 5.31
CA PRO A 55 3.44 9.07 6.05
C PRO A 55 3.41 8.40 7.42
N LYS A 56 4.45 7.59 7.72
CA LYS A 56 4.63 7.05 9.07
C LYS A 56 4.75 8.23 10.03
N PRO A 57 3.90 8.33 11.08
CA PRO A 57 4.15 9.31 12.12
C PRO A 57 5.56 9.08 12.64
N SER A 58 6.40 10.13 12.60
CA SER A 58 7.72 10.10 13.20
C SER A 58 7.52 9.75 14.67
N ARG A 59 7.90 8.52 15.03
CA ARG A 59 7.83 8.07 16.42
C ARG A 59 8.97 8.77 17.15
N THR A 60 8.74 10.01 17.58
CA THR A 60 9.65 10.73 18.46
C THR A 60 9.80 9.88 19.70
N ARG A 61 10.94 9.18 19.85
CA ARG A 61 11.26 8.46 21.08
C ARG A 61 11.15 9.48 22.21
N ARG A 62 10.22 9.27 23.14
CA ARG A 62 10.21 10.05 24.38
C ARG A 62 11.59 9.84 25.03
N PRO A 63 12.33 10.90 25.36
CA PRO A 63 13.54 10.74 26.15
C PRO A 63 13.16 10.03 27.45
N LYS A 64 14.01 9.08 27.88
CA LYS A 64 13.87 8.48 29.21
C LYS A 64 13.98 9.63 30.21
N VAL A 65 12.90 9.86 30.96
CA VAL A 65 12.92 10.69 32.17
C VAL A 65 13.63 9.91 33.27
#